data_AF-A0A7K2P118-F1
#
_entry.id   AF-A0A7K2P118-F1
#
_cell.length_a   1.000
_cell.length_b   1.000
_cell.length_c   1.000
_cell.angle_alpha   90.00
_cell.angle_beta   90.00
_cell.angle_gamma   90.00
#
_symmetry.space_group_name_H-M   'P 1'
#
loop_
_entity.id
_entity.type
_entity.pdbx_description
1 polymer ?
#
loop_
_entity_poly.entity_id
_entity_poly.type
_entity_poly.pdbx_seq_one_letter_code
_entity_poly.pdbx_strand_id
1 'polypeptide(L)'
;MRDSHRAEAEGLLRRAVEEEVRRSGGRTDGNVLLSRARAALDAMAGTAGEEYSAYTHALDEAAAGQLTFRQRYAREGAGTPLLVAAVAAVA
;
A
#
# COMPACT_ATOMS: atom_id res chain seq x y z
N MET A 1 -4.93 -11.40 -1.51
CA MET A 1 -4.73 -9.93 -1.63
C MET A 1 -5.25 -9.25 -0.38
N ARG A 2 -4.59 -8.20 0.14
CA ARG A 2 -5.09 -7.40 1.28
C ARG A 2 -6.35 -6.62 0.90
N ASP A 3 -7.24 -6.41 1.86
CA ASP A 3 -8.53 -5.73 1.63
C ASP A 3 -8.37 -4.28 1.16
N SER A 4 -7.37 -3.56 1.67
CA SER A 4 -7.09 -2.18 1.24
C SER A 4 -6.71 -2.10 -0.24
N HIS A 5 -5.77 -2.94 -0.66
CA HIS A 5 -5.33 -3.02 -2.07
C HIS A 5 -6.47 -3.53 -2.96
N ARG A 6 -7.32 -4.43 -2.45
CA ARG A 6 -8.52 -4.88 -3.16
C ARG A 6 -9.50 -3.73 -3.41
N ALA A 7 -9.81 -2.96 -2.37
CA ALA A 7 -10.75 -1.85 -2.47
C ALA A 7 -10.26 -0.77 -3.45
N GLU A 8 -8.95 -0.48 -3.46
CA GLU A 8 -8.33 0.43 -4.41
C GLU A 8 -8.46 -0.07 -5.85
N ALA A 9 -8.14 -1.34 -6.10
CA ALA A 9 -8.27 -1.96 -7.41
C ALA A 9 -9.72 -1.93 -7.91
N GLU A 10 -10.70 -2.27 -7.07
CA GLU A 10 -12.11 -2.18 -7.42
C GLU A 10 -12.57 -0.73 -7.70
N GLY A 11 -12.00 0.26 -6.99
CA GLY A 11 -12.23 1.68 -7.26
C GLY A 11 -11.66 2.14 -8.61
N LEU A 12 -10.51 1.59 -9.04
CA LEU A 12 -9.97 1.81 -10.38
C LEU A 12 -10.85 1.17 -11.46
N LEU A 13 -11.27 -0.09 -11.25
CA LEU A 13 -12.14 -0.80 -12.18
C LEU A 13 -13.46 -0.06 -12.43
N ARG A 14 -14.08 0.46 -11.37
CA ARG A 14 -15.33 1.22 -11.50
C ARG A 14 -15.17 2.45 -12.40
N ARG A 15 -14.12 3.25 -12.14
CA ARG A 15 -13.80 4.43 -12.96
C ARG A 15 -13.52 4.05 -14.41
N ALA A 16 -12.76 2.98 -14.64
CA ALA A 16 -12.46 2.51 -15.99
C ALA A 16 -13.74 2.07 -16.75
N VAL A 17 -14.66 1.37 -16.08
CA VAL A 17 -15.94 0.97 -16.67
C VAL A 17 -16.82 2.18 -16.99
N GLU A 18 -16.91 3.15 -16.09
CA GLU A 18 -17.65 4.40 -16.32
C GLU A 18 -17.12 5.14 -17.57
N GLU A 19 -15.80 5.23 -17.72
CA GLU A 19 -15.19 5.81 -18.91
C GLU A 19 -15.45 5.00 -20.18
N GLU A 20 -15.42 3.68 -20.11
CA GLU A 20 -15.70 2.82 -21.26
C GLU A 20 -17.16 2.96 -21.73
N VAL A 21 -18.13 3.00 -20.81
CA VAL A 21 -19.54 3.24 -21.14
C VAL A 21 -19.72 4.59 -21.81
N ARG A 22 -19.06 5.64 -21.29
CA ARG A 22 -19.06 7.00 -21.87
C ARG A 22 -18.49 6.98 -23.28
N ARG A 23 -17.30 6.37 -23.48
CA ARG A 23 -16.59 6.26 -24.76
C ARG A 23 -17.40 5.48 -25.80
N SER A 24 -18.07 4.42 -25.37
CA SER A 24 -18.86 3.55 -26.24
C SER A 24 -20.23 4.13 -26.60
N GLY A 25 -20.63 5.27 -26.03
CA GLY A 25 -21.91 5.92 -26.27
C GLY A 25 -23.10 5.08 -25.79
N GLY A 26 -22.92 4.32 -24.70
CA GLY A 26 -23.96 3.43 -24.15
C GLY A 26 -24.12 2.09 -24.87
N ARG A 27 -23.28 1.76 -25.87
CA ARG A 27 -23.29 0.44 -26.55
C ARG A 27 -22.78 -0.71 -25.68
N THR A 28 -22.13 -0.38 -24.57
CA THR A 28 -21.58 -1.35 -23.62
C THR A 28 -22.40 -1.29 -22.33
N ASP A 29 -22.87 -2.45 -21.85
CA ASP A 29 -23.51 -2.55 -20.54
C ASP A 29 -22.45 -2.50 -19.44
N GLY A 30 -22.45 -1.41 -18.67
CA GLY A 30 -21.49 -1.17 -17.60
C GLY A 30 -21.58 -2.18 -16.45
N ASN A 31 -22.77 -2.68 -16.12
CA ASN A 31 -22.93 -3.65 -15.03
C ASN A 31 -22.36 -5.02 -15.43
N VAL A 32 -22.63 -5.44 -16.67
CA VAL A 32 -22.05 -6.68 -17.22
C VAL A 32 -20.53 -6.57 -17.32
N LEU A 33 -20.00 -5.43 -17.78
CA LEU A 33 -18.56 -5.21 -17.87
C LEU A 33 -17.88 -5.18 -16.50
N LEU A 34 -18.47 -4.50 -15.52
CA LEU A 34 -17.94 -4.44 -14.16
C LEU A 34 -17.92 -5.82 -13.47
N SER A 35 -18.98 -6.61 -13.67
CA SER A 35 -19.05 -7.99 -13.15
C SER A 35 -17.92 -8.86 -13.72
N ARG A 36 -17.70 -8.79 -15.05
CA ARG A 36 -16.61 -9.51 -15.71
C ARG A 36 -15.24 -9.04 -15.24
N ALA A 37 -15.05 -7.73 -15.09
CA ALA A 37 -13.79 -7.17 -14.62
C ALA A 37 -13.45 -7.61 -13.18
N ARG A 38 -14.44 -7.69 -12.30
CA ARG A 38 -14.27 -8.23 -10.94
C ARG A 38 -13.89 -9.71 -10.94
N ALA A 39 -14.55 -10.52 -11.75
CA ALA A 39 -14.18 -11.94 -11.89
C ALA A 39 -12.75 -12.12 -12.43
N ALA A 40 -12.32 -11.28 -13.38
CA ALA A 40 -10.94 -11.28 -13.85
C ALA A 40 -9.94 -10.87 -12.76
N LEU A 41 -10.27 -9.84 -11.96
CA LEU A 41 -9.46 -9.44 -10.81
C LEU A 41 -9.35 -10.56 -9.77
N ASP A 42 -10.43 -11.29 -9.51
CA ASP A 42 -10.43 -12.44 -8.61
C ASP A 42 -9.52 -13.56 -9.11
N ALA A 43 -9.58 -13.87 -10.40
CA ALA A 43 -8.69 -14.84 -11.03
C ALA A 43 -7.22 -14.42 -10.91
N MET A 44 -6.90 -13.15 -11.22
CA MET A 44 -5.55 -12.61 -11.08
C MET A 44 -5.06 -12.70 -9.63
N ALA A 45 -5.88 -12.29 -8.66
CA ALA A 45 -5.55 -12.33 -7.25
C ALA A 45 -5.34 -13.77 -6.73
N GLY A 46 -6.09 -14.74 -7.26
CA GLY A 46 -5.88 -16.16 -6.98
C GLY A 46 -4.55 -16.66 -7.52
N THR A 47 -4.24 -16.39 -8.80
CA THR A 47 -2.98 -16.83 -9.42
C THR A 47 -1.74 -16.20 -8.81
N ALA A 48 -1.84 -14.96 -8.34
CA ALA A 48 -0.73 -14.24 -7.72
C ALA A 48 -0.68 -14.40 -6.19
N GLY A 49 -1.47 -15.30 -5.60
CA GLY A 49 -1.63 -15.41 -4.15
C GLY A 49 -0.31 -15.61 -3.39
N GLU A 50 0.50 -16.57 -3.84
CA GLU A 50 1.80 -16.89 -3.23
C GLU A 50 2.77 -15.70 -3.35
N GLU A 51 2.97 -15.18 -4.56
CA GLU A 51 3.87 -14.04 -4.82
C GLU A 51 3.46 -12.78 -4.06
N TYR A 52 2.14 -12.51 -4.02
CA TYR A 52 1.59 -11.38 -3.29
C TYR A 52 1.80 -11.53 -1.78
N SER A 53 1.66 -12.76 -1.26
CA SER A 53 1.92 -13.03 0.16
C SER A 53 3.38 -12.77 0.52
N ALA A 54 4.32 -13.25 -0.31
CA ALA A 54 5.76 -12.99 -0.14
C ALA A 54 6.08 -11.49 -0.20
N TYR A 55 5.51 -10.78 -1.17
CA TYR A 55 5.64 -9.32 -1.28
C TYR A 55 5.15 -8.60 -0.03
N THR A 56 3.94 -8.91 0.45
CA THR A 56 3.40 -8.24 1.64
C THR A 56 4.16 -8.60 2.92
N HIS A 57 4.68 -9.82 3.03
CA HIS A 57 5.56 -10.21 4.13
C HIS A 57 6.85 -9.37 4.14
N ALA A 58 7.50 -9.21 2.98
CA ALA A 58 8.70 -8.38 2.87
C ALA A 58 8.42 -6.91 3.24
N LEU A 59 7.25 -6.37 2.89
CA LEU A 59 6.85 -5.03 3.31
C LEU A 59 6.68 -4.92 4.83
N ASP A 60 6.07 -5.93 5.46
CA ASP A 60 5.86 -5.94 6.91
C ASP A 60 7.20 -6.05 7.66
N GLU A 61 8.11 -6.90 7.19
CA GLU A 61 9.47 -7.01 7.73
C GLU A 61 10.25 -5.70 7.60
N ALA A 62 10.17 -5.04 6.45
CA ALA A 62 10.80 -3.74 6.23
C ALA A 62 10.23 -2.66 7.17
N ALA A 63 8.90 -2.61 7.33
CA ALA A 63 8.24 -1.69 8.25
C ALA A 63 8.61 -1.95 9.72
N ALA A 64 8.66 -3.23 10.12
CA ALA A 64 9.11 -3.65 11.46
C ALA A 64 10.57 -3.28 11.71
N GLY A 65 11.44 -3.43 10.71
CA GLY A 65 12.84 -3.01 10.75
C GLY A 65 12.99 -1.50 11.02
N GLN A 66 12.14 -0.66 10.45
CA GLN A 66 12.17 0.79 10.66
C GLN A 66 11.80 1.24 12.09
N LEU A 67 10.89 0.53 12.76
CA LEU A 67 10.52 0.80 14.16
C LEU A 67 11.73 0.72 15.11
N THR A 68 12.73 -0.10 14.77
CA THR A 68 13.93 -0.27 15.58
C THR A 68 14.94 0.87 15.43
N PHE A 69 15.05 1.53 14.27
CA PHE A 69 16.03 2.63 14.11
C PHE A 69 15.61 3.88 14.89
N ARG A 70 14.33 4.30 14.81
CA ARG A 70 13.86 5.48 15.55
C ARG A 70 13.82 5.23 17.06
N GLN A 71 13.45 4.02 17.51
CA GLN A 71 13.54 3.63 18.92
C GLN A 71 14.99 3.49 19.41
N ARG A 72 15.89 2.93 18.59
CA ARG A 72 17.33 2.81 18.91
C ARG A 72 17.99 4.18 18.95
N TYR A 73 17.69 5.06 17.99
CA TYR A 73 18.14 6.46 17.99
C TYR A 73 17.59 7.24 19.19
N ALA A 74 16.32 7.07 19.56
CA ALA A 74 15.77 7.69 20.77
C ALA A 74 16.41 7.13 22.06
N ARG A 75 16.84 5.87 22.06
CA ARG A 75 17.53 5.22 23.20
C ARG A 75 19.02 5.55 23.27
N GLU A 76 19.70 5.76 22.14
CA GLU A 76 21.12 6.14 22.04
C GLU A 76 21.35 7.66 22.06
N GLY A 77 20.38 8.47 21.65
CA GLY A 77 20.49 9.93 21.55
C GLY A 77 20.30 10.71 22.85
N ALA A 78 19.91 10.06 23.95
CA ALA A 78 19.54 10.73 25.19
C ALA A 78 20.69 11.02 26.18
N GLY A 79 21.89 10.44 25.99
CA GLY A 79 22.97 10.54 27.00
C GLY A 79 24.01 11.62 26.71
N THR A 80 24.79 11.42 25.65
CA THR A 80 26.03 12.17 25.43
C THR A 80 25.89 13.40 24.51
N PRO A 81 25.14 13.35 23.39
CA PRO A 81 25.05 14.49 22.47
C PRO A 81 24.33 15.70 23.09
N LEU A 82 23.31 15.45 23.92
CA LEU A 82 22.59 16.51 24.62
C LEU A 82 23.46 17.21 25.67
N LEU A 83 24.35 16.48 26.35
CA LEU A 83 25.31 17.06 27.30
C LEU A 83 26.35 17.93 26.59
N VAL A 84 26.84 17.50 25.41
CA VAL A 84 27.78 18.31 24.60
C VAL A 84 27.11 19.57 24.09
N ALA A 85 25.87 19.49 23.62
CA ALA A 85 25.10 20.66 23.18
C ALA A 85 24.85 21.65 24.32
N ALA A 86 24.56 21.16 25.54
CA ALA A 86 24.36 22.00 26.71
C ALA A 86 25.66 22.71 27.16
N VAL A 87 26.80 22.02 27.15
CA VAL A 87 28.11 22.63 27.46
C VAL A 87 28.49 23.69 26.44
N ALA A 88 28.25 23.44 25.15
CA ALA A 88 28.54 24.40 24.09
C ALA A 88 27.62 25.64 24.12
N ALA A 89 26.42 25.54 24.69
CA ALA A 89 25.51 26.68 24.84
C ALA A 89 25.78 27.55 26.08
N VAL A 90 26.62 27.08 27.02
CA VAL A 90 26.99 27.79 28.25
C VAL A 90 28.37 28.45 28.15
N ALA A 91 29.18 28.11 27.14
CA ALA A 91 30.46 28.74 26.82
C ALA A 91 30.28 29.89 25.80
#